data_AF-A0A821BY21-F1
#
_entry.id   AF-A0A821BY21-F1
#
_cell.length_a   1.000
_cell.length_b   1.000
_cell.length_c   1.000
_cell.angle_alpha   90.00
_cell.angle_beta   90.00
_cell.angle_gamma   90.00
#
_symmetry.space_group_name_H-M   'P 1'
#
loop_
_entity.id
_entity.type
_entity.pdbx_description
1 polymer ?
#
loop_
_entity_poly.entity_id
_entity_poly.type
_entity_poly.pdbx_seq_one_letter_code
_entity_poly.pdbx_strand_id
1 'polypeptide(L)'
;ICKPKMAHCDIKSSNILVKHNGDCCLSDFSLAVRCDPHTQAIQGGGIERLYHRVGTKLYMPPELLDRNSKFNYDRINAYQQGDMYSLALVLWEIGNCYCSLTHIRPYENQLPINFNLDHLIQLVSIEQKRPICCINTSDKILISFFDLLDLYWCQDPCTRQSAANLQDQLRQLCPINITF
;
A
#
# COMPACT_ATOMS: atom_id res chain seq x y z
N ILE A 1 -12.08 26.40 6.32
CA ILE A 1 -10.95 26.03 5.43
C ILE A 1 -11.13 24.56 5.05
N CYS A 2 -11.28 24.24 3.76
CA CYS A 2 -11.36 22.85 3.30
C CYS A 2 -9.94 22.28 3.19
N LYS A 3 -9.65 21.16 3.86
CA LYS A 3 -8.35 20.48 3.73
C LYS A 3 -8.30 19.81 2.35
N PRO A 4 -7.29 20.09 1.50
CA PRO A 4 -7.22 19.50 0.17
C PRO A 4 -7.09 17.98 0.24
N LYS A 5 -7.60 17.29 -0.78
CA LYS A 5 -7.32 15.86 -0.95
C LYS A 5 -5.84 15.68 -1.26
N MET A 6 -5.23 14.65 -0.69
CA MET A 6 -3.81 14.33 -0.90
C MET A 6 -3.63 12.83 -1.09
N ALA A 7 -2.51 12.47 -1.71
CA ALA A 7 -1.96 11.14 -1.75
C ALA A 7 -0.45 11.21 -1.47
N HIS A 8 0.08 10.20 -0.78
CA HIS A 8 1.45 10.13 -0.31
C HIS A 8 2.41 9.66 -1.40
N CYS A 9 2.01 8.68 -2.21
CA CYS A 9 2.75 8.11 -3.34
C CYS A 9 4.06 7.40 -2.99
N ASP A 10 4.33 7.14 -1.71
CA ASP A 10 5.52 6.41 -1.21
C ASP A 10 5.25 5.77 0.14
N ILE A 11 4.07 5.16 0.29
CA ILE A 11 3.72 4.41 1.51
C ILE A 11 4.55 3.13 1.52
N LYS A 12 5.32 2.94 2.59
CA LYS A 12 6.13 1.76 2.87
C LYS A 12 6.49 1.75 4.36
N SER A 13 6.90 0.59 4.87
CA SER A 13 7.21 0.42 6.30
C SER A 13 8.28 1.40 6.83
N SER A 14 9.28 1.77 6.03
CA SER A 14 10.31 2.76 6.44
C SER A 14 9.81 4.20 6.53
N ASN A 15 8.64 4.50 5.95
CA ASN A 15 8.03 5.84 5.95
C ASN A 15 6.90 5.93 7.00
N ILE A 16 6.70 4.90 7.83
CA ILE A 16 5.75 4.89 8.93
C ILE A 16 6.55 4.85 10.23
N LEU A 17 6.35 5.87 11.07
CA LEU A 17 6.99 5.96 12.37
C LEU A 17 6.03 5.45 13.44
N VAL A 18 6.55 4.76 14.45
CA VAL A 18 5.79 4.32 15.62
C VAL A 18 6.12 5.24 16.79
N LYS A 19 5.09 5.86 17.35
CA LYS A 19 5.20 6.72 18.53
C LYS A 19 5.34 5.89 19.79
N HIS A 20 5.74 6.52 20.89
CA HIS A 20 5.93 5.85 22.19
C HIS A 20 4.65 5.17 22.72
N ASN A 21 3.47 5.66 22.32
CA ASN A 21 2.18 5.13 22.73
C ASN A 21 1.68 3.99 21.82
N GLY A 22 2.47 3.58 20.83
CA GLY A 22 2.12 2.54 19.87
C GLY A 22 1.37 3.04 18.63
N ASP A 23 0.97 4.31 18.58
CA ASP A 23 0.32 4.87 17.39
C ASP A 23 1.32 5.02 16.24
N CYS A 24 0.84 4.83 15.02
CA CYS A 24 1.62 5.05 13.80
C CYS A 24 1.39 6.46 13.24
N CYS A 25 2.40 7.04 12.59
CA CYS A 25 2.24 8.24 11.78
C CYS A 25 3.06 8.16 10.48
N LEU A 26 2.46 8.65 9.39
CA LEU A 26 3.13 8.78 8.10
C LEU A 26 4.22 9.87 8.15
N SER A 27 5.30 9.63 7.42
CA SER A 27 6.46 10.52 7.28
C SER A 27 6.95 10.52 5.82
N ASP A 28 7.85 11.44 5.47
CA ASP A 28 8.40 11.60 4.10
C ASP A 28 7.34 11.87 3.02
N PHE A 29 6.76 13.06 3.05
CA PHE A 29 5.82 13.56 2.03
C PHE A 29 6.52 14.15 0.80
N SER A 30 7.80 13.82 0.55
CA SER A 30 8.57 14.43 -0.55
C SER A 30 8.03 14.11 -1.95
N LEU A 31 7.23 13.05 -2.07
CA LEU A 31 6.59 12.60 -3.31
C LEU A 31 5.07 12.83 -3.32
N ALA A 32 4.52 13.42 -2.25
CA ALA A 32 3.08 13.60 -2.11
C ALA A 32 2.51 14.53 -3.19
N VAL A 33 1.29 14.23 -3.58
CA VAL A 33 0.47 15.06 -4.47
C VAL A 33 -0.75 15.58 -3.72
N ARG A 34 -1.21 16.76 -4.09
CA ARG A 34 -2.43 17.37 -3.55
C ARG A 34 -3.32 17.87 -4.67
N CYS A 35 -4.63 17.78 -4.47
CA CYS A 35 -5.63 18.33 -5.38
C CYS A 35 -6.05 19.71 -4.92
N ASP A 36 -5.93 20.69 -5.80
CA ASP A 36 -6.45 22.03 -5.57
C ASP A 36 -7.99 21.99 -5.47
N PRO A 37 -8.59 22.45 -4.36
CA PRO A 37 -10.02 22.31 -4.14
C PRO A 37 -10.88 23.14 -5.11
N HIS A 38 -10.31 24.17 -5.75
CA HIS A 38 -11.02 25.05 -6.68
C HIS A 38 -10.85 24.63 -8.13
N THR A 39 -9.62 24.32 -8.55
CA THR A 39 -9.30 24.01 -9.95
C THR A 39 -9.31 22.51 -10.26
N GLN A 40 -9.35 21.65 -9.23
CA GLN A 40 -9.13 20.21 -9.33
C GLN A 40 -7.75 19.82 -9.89
N ALA A 41 -6.84 20.79 -10.06
CA ALA A 41 -5.49 20.53 -10.56
C ALA A 41 -4.68 19.76 -9.52
N ILE A 42 -3.92 18.76 -10.00
CA ILE A 42 -2.97 18.03 -9.19
C ILE A 42 -1.66 18.81 -9.10
N GLN A 43 -1.19 19.05 -7.88
CA GLN A 43 0.04 19.77 -7.58
C GLN A 43 0.99 18.90 -6.77
N GLY A 44 2.30 19.07 -7.01
CA GLY A 44 3.35 18.24 -6.41
C GLY A 44 3.69 17.03 -7.27
N GLY A 45 4.26 16.01 -6.64
CA GLY A 45 4.61 14.76 -7.31
C GLY A 45 6.06 14.66 -7.77
N GLY A 46 6.61 13.48 -7.57
CA GLY A 46 7.93 13.03 -8.06
C GLY A 46 7.90 11.53 -8.37
N ILE A 47 6.73 11.01 -8.71
CA ILE A 47 6.43 9.60 -9.02
C ILE A 47 7.42 9.01 -10.02
N GLU A 48 7.86 9.79 -11.01
CA GLU A 48 8.91 9.37 -11.96
C GLU A 48 10.23 9.01 -11.26
N ARG A 49 10.53 9.62 -10.11
CA ARG A 49 11.70 9.31 -9.27
C ARG A 49 11.58 7.94 -8.59
N LEU A 50 10.38 7.37 -8.46
CA LEU A 50 10.17 6.04 -7.87
C LEU A 50 10.77 4.94 -8.74
N TYR A 51 10.76 5.10 -10.06
CA TYR A 51 11.36 4.11 -10.99
C TYR A 51 12.87 3.93 -10.78
N HIS A 52 13.54 4.84 -10.09
CA HIS A 52 14.96 4.74 -9.76
C HIS A 52 15.24 4.12 -8.38
N ARG A 53 14.23 3.90 -7.52
CA ARG A 53 14.41 3.39 -6.15
C ARG A 53 14.06 1.90 -6.04
N VAL A 54 15.07 1.01 -6.02
CA VAL A 54 14.88 -0.46 -6.05
C VAL A 54 13.98 -0.98 -4.92
N GLY A 55 14.14 -0.50 -3.68
CA GLY A 55 13.34 -0.95 -2.52
C GLY A 55 11.93 -0.37 -2.47
N THR A 56 11.69 0.80 -3.08
CA THR A 56 10.37 1.41 -3.13
C THR A 56 9.44 0.71 -4.13
N LYS A 57 10.02 0.04 -5.13
CA LYS A 57 9.25 -0.68 -6.15
C LYS A 57 8.40 -1.82 -5.59
N LEU A 58 8.82 -2.50 -4.52
CA LEU A 58 8.07 -3.61 -3.91
C LEU A 58 6.69 -3.21 -3.41
N TYR A 59 6.47 -1.91 -3.13
CA TYR A 59 5.21 -1.36 -2.66
C TYR A 59 4.38 -0.73 -3.79
N MET A 60 4.94 -0.66 -5.00
CA MET A 60 4.33 0.04 -6.12
C MET A 60 3.14 -0.78 -6.65
N PRO A 61 1.98 -0.13 -6.84
CA PRO A 61 0.81 -0.82 -7.37
C PRO A 61 1.00 -1.20 -8.85
N PRO A 62 0.25 -2.22 -9.34
CA PRO A 62 0.40 -2.74 -10.70
C PRO A 62 0.26 -1.67 -11.79
N GLU A 63 -0.64 -0.70 -11.60
CA GLU A 63 -0.83 0.42 -12.53
C GLU A 63 0.34 1.41 -12.58
N LEU A 64 1.26 1.38 -11.61
CA LEU A 64 2.50 2.16 -11.66
C LEU A 64 3.71 1.31 -12.07
N LEU A 65 3.64 -0.02 -11.92
CA LEU A 65 4.68 -0.94 -12.39
C LEU A 65 4.71 -1.04 -13.91
N ASP A 66 3.54 -1.03 -14.56
CA ASP A 66 3.45 -1.06 -16.02
C ASP A 66 3.84 0.30 -16.64
N ARG A 67 4.91 0.32 -17.42
CA ARG A 67 5.37 1.54 -18.11
C ARG A 67 4.43 1.98 -19.24
N ASN A 68 3.58 1.07 -19.72
CA ASN A 68 2.58 1.36 -20.74
C ASN A 68 1.19 1.63 -20.12
N SER A 69 1.09 1.64 -18.79
CA SER A 69 -0.19 1.83 -18.12
C SER A 69 -0.75 3.21 -18.41
N LYS A 70 -2.08 3.28 -18.54
CA LYS A 70 -2.84 4.53 -18.63
C LYS A 70 -3.13 5.08 -17.25
N PHE A 71 -2.11 5.21 -16.39
CA PHE A 71 -2.29 5.82 -15.09
C PHE A 71 -2.87 7.23 -15.28
N ASN A 72 -3.99 7.52 -14.62
CA ASN A 72 -4.68 8.78 -14.77
C ASN A 72 -4.07 9.83 -13.82
N TYR A 73 -3.03 10.50 -14.30
CA TYR A 73 -2.30 11.52 -13.54
C TYR A 73 -3.15 12.75 -13.17
N ASP A 74 -4.31 12.95 -13.80
CA ASP A 74 -5.19 14.09 -13.57
C ASP A 74 -6.19 13.86 -12.43
N ARG A 75 -6.29 12.64 -11.90
CA ARG A 75 -7.27 12.29 -10.86
C ARG A 75 -6.59 11.90 -9.56
N ILE A 76 -6.77 12.71 -8.52
CA ILE A 76 -6.24 12.43 -7.17
C ILE A 76 -6.65 11.04 -6.65
N ASN A 77 -7.85 10.57 -7.00
CA ASN A 77 -8.33 9.26 -6.60
C ASN A 77 -7.44 8.11 -7.13
N ALA A 78 -6.81 8.25 -8.30
CA ALA A 78 -5.91 7.22 -8.84
C ALA A 78 -4.66 7.06 -7.95
N TYR A 79 -4.10 8.17 -7.48
CA TYR A 79 -2.99 8.14 -6.51
C TYR A 79 -3.41 7.57 -5.17
N GLN A 80 -4.61 7.93 -4.69
CA GLN A 80 -5.14 7.41 -3.43
C GLN A 80 -5.37 5.89 -3.52
N GLN A 81 -5.84 5.37 -4.65
CA GLN A 81 -5.96 3.93 -4.88
C GLN A 81 -4.60 3.23 -4.92
N GLY A 82 -3.56 3.90 -5.43
CA GLY A 82 -2.18 3.43 -5.34
C GLY A 82 -1.68 3.35 -3.90
N ASP A 83 -1.92 4.39 -3.10
CA ASP A 83 -1.60 4.41 -1.67
C ASP A 83 -2.28 3.27 -0.91
N MET A 84 -3.54 2.96 -1.22
CA MET A 84 -4.29 1.86 -0.57
C MET A 84 -3.66 0.49 -0.85
N TYR A 85 -3.14 0.28 -2.06
CA TYR A 85 -2.39 -0.92 -2.40
C TYR A 85 -1.10 -1.03 -1.58
N SER A 86 -0.32 0.06 -1.55
CA SER A 86 0.91 0.10 -0.77
C SER A 86 0.67 -0.09 0.74
N LEU A 87 -0.42 0.48 1.27
CA LEU A 87 -0.84 0.29 2.66
C LEU A 87 -1.23 -1.16 2.97
N ALA A 88 -1.91 -1.85 2.05
CA ALA A 88 -2.23 -3.27 2.21
C ALA A 88 -0.98 -4.13 2.34
N LEU A 89 0.09 -3.81 1.58
CA LEU A 89 1.38 -4.51 1.70
C LEU A 89 2.05 -4.26 3.05
N VAL A 90 1.99 -3.04 3.59
CA VAL A 90 2.48 -2.75 4.95
C VAL A 90 1.68 -3.51 6.01
N LEU A 91 0.35 -3.55 5.89
CA LEU A 91 -0.50 -4.32 6.79
C LEU A 91 -0.19 -5.82 6.72
N TRP A 92 0.09 -6.34 5.53
CA TRP A 92 0.59 -7.70 5.36
C TRP A 92 1.91 -7.92 6.10
N GLU A 93 2.87 -7.00 6.05
CA GLU A 93 4.14 -7.14 6.79
C GLU A 93 3.90 -7.26 8.30
N ILE A 94 2.98 -6.46 8.85
CA ILE A 94 2.62 -6.50 10.28
C ILE A 94 2.01 -7.86 10.63
N GLY A 95 1.01 -8.31 9.86
CA GLY A 95 0.37 -9.59 10.09
C GLY A 95 1.33 -10.77 9.91
N ASN A 96 2.18 -10.73 8.88
CA ASN A 96 3.16 -11.78 8.61
C ASN A 96 4.20 -11.85 9.72
N CYS A 97 4.74 -10.70 10.15
CA CYS A 97 5.70 -10.63 11.26
C CYS A 97 5.10 -11.18 12.56
N TYR A 98 3.81 -10.92 12.82
CA TYR A 98 3.10 -11.50 13.95
C TYR A 98 3.01 -13.04 13.86
N CYS A 99 2.78 -13.59 12.67
CA CYS A 99 2.70 -15.04 12.44
C CYS A 99 4.06 -15.74 12.50
N SER A 100 5.08 -15.17 11.83
CA SER A 100 6.36 -15.83 11.56
C SER A 100 7.47 -15.40 12.52
N LEU A 101 7.22 -14.42 13.40
CA LEU A 101 8.20 -13.78 14.28
C LEU A 101 9.44 -13.24 13.54
N THR A 102 9.32 -13.02 12.24
CA THR A 102 10.41 -12.65 11.34
C THR A 102 9.92 -11.59 10.36
N HIS A 103 10.67 -10.48 10.25
CA HIS A 103 10.36 -9.44 9.28
C HIS A 103 10.87 -9.84 7.90
N ILE A 104 9.98 -9.78 6.91
CA ILE A 104 10.25 -10.04 5.49
C ILE A 104 9.50 -8.96 4.71
N ARG A 105 10.14 -8.35 3.71
CA ARG A 105 9.47 -7.35 2.87
C ARG A 105 8.48 -8.02 1.92
N PRO A 106 7.49 -7.28 1.39
CA PRO A 106 6.57 -7.82 0.41
C PRO A 106 7.33 -8.47 -0.75
N TYR A 107 6.89 -9.67 -1.15
CA TYR A 107 7.44 -10.46 -2.26
C TYR A 107 8.88 -10.96 -2.13
N GLU A 108 9.59 -10.67 -1.03
CA GLU A 108 11.02 -10.98 -0.89
C GLU A 108 11.32 -12.49 -1.03
N ASN A 109 10.43 -13.35 -0.54
CA ASN A 109 10.56 -14.81 -0.67
C ASN A 109 10.00 -15.38 -2.00
N GLN A 110 9.39 -14.55 -2.84
CA GLN A 110 8.81 -14.94 -4.13
C GLN A 110 9.63 -14.45 -5.32
N LEU A 111 10.68 -13.66 -5.06
CA LEU A 111 11.55 -13.08 -6.06
C LEU A 111 12.95 -13.70 -5.99
N PRO A 112 13.68 -13.78 -7.11
CA PRO A 112 15.08 -14.18 -7.09
C PRO A 112 15.93 -13.15 -6.32
N ILE A 113 17.05 -13.60 -5.74
CA ILE A 113 17.95 -12.76 -4.93
C ILE A 113 18.38 -11.48 -5.68
N ASN A 114 18.57 -11.57 -7.00
CA ASN A 114 18.98 -10.48 -7.88
C ASN A 114 17.84 -10.00 -8.79
N PHE A 115 16.59 -10.00 -8.30
CA PHE A 115 15.45 -9.56 -9.09
C PHE A 115 15.60 -8.12 -9.61
N ASN A 116 14.92 -7.83 -10.71
CA ASN A 116 14.83 -6.52 -11.32
C ASN A 116 13.35 -6.12 -11.50
N LEU A 117 13.10 -4.97 -12.12
CA LEU A 117 11.73 -4.48 -12.32
C LEU A 117 10.87 -5.45 -13.14
N ASP A 118 11.43 -6.13 -14.14
CA ASP A 118 10.67 -7.04 -15.01
C ASP A 118 10.16 -8.26 -14.26
N HIS A 119 10.95 -8.80 -13.32
CA HIS A 119 10.49 -9.88 -12.43
C HIS A 119 9.31 -9.43 -11.56
N LEU A 120 9.35 -8.19 -11.07
CA LEU A 120 8.27 -7.65 -10.25
C LEU A 120 7.00 -7.40 -11.09
N ILE A 121 7.14 -6.86 -12.31
CA ILE A 121 6.03 -6.70 -13.27
C ILE A 121 5.42 -8.07 -13.59
N GLN A 122 6.27 -9.06 -13.88
CA GLN A 122 5.84 -10.43 -14.16
C GLN A 122 5.02 -10.99 -12.99
N LEU A 123 5.54 -10.88 -11.77
CA LEU A 123 4.88 -11.42 -10.57
C LEU A 123 3.56 -10.69 -10.23
N VAL A 124 3.58 -9.35 -10.21
CA VAL A 124 2.50 -8.52 -9.68
C VAL A 124 1.45 -8.18 -10.72
N SER A 125 1.87 -7.84 -11.94
CA SER A 125 0.98 -7.33 -12.99
C SER A 125 0.52 -8.41 -13.96
N ILE A 126 1.40 -9.38 -14.30
CA ILE A 126 1.10 -10.43 -15.29
C ILE A 126 0.51 -11.66 -14.59
N GLU A 127 1.23 -12.22 -13.61
CA GLU A 127 0.78 -13.39 -12.83
C GLU A 127 -0.23 -13.03 -11.74
N GLN A 128 -0.39 -11.73 -11.45
CA GLN A 128 -1.31 -11.20 -10.43
C GLN A 128 -1.12 -11.82 -9.04
N LYS A 129 0.11 -12.22 -8.71
CA LYS A 129 0.44 -12.78 -7.40
C LYS A 129 0.55 -11.70 -6.34
N ARG A 130 0.32 -12.11 -5.09
CA ARG A 130 0.43 -11.29 -3.88
C ARG A 130 1.38 -11.94 -2.87
N PRO A 131 1.86 -11.21 -1.85
CA PRO A 131 2.72 -11.77 -0.81
C PRO A 131 2.09 -12.99 -0.14
N ILE A 132 2.83 -14.11 -0.11
CA ILE A 132 2.37 -15.35 0.52
C ILE A 132 2.35 -15.17 2.03
N CYS A 133 1.20 -15.39 2.65
CA CYS A 133 1.13 -15.45 4.11
C CYS A 133 1.38 -16.87 4.62
N CYS A 134 2.31 -17.01 5.58
CA CYS A 134 2.53 -18.26 6.30
C CYS A 134 1.50 -18.42 7.44
N ILE A 135 0.21 -18.51 7.11
CA ILE A 135 -0.84 -18.73 8.10
C ILE A 135 -0.84 -20.23 8.45
N ASN A 136 -0.21 -20.59 9.57
CA ASN A 136 -0.49 -21.86 10.26
C ASN A 136 -1.20 -21.57 11.58
N THR A 137 -2.32 -20.86 11.50
CA THR A 137 -3.14 -20.49 12.67
C THR A 137 -4.60 -20.81 12.43
N SER A 138 -5.31 -21.15 13.52
CA SER A 138 -6.77 -21.26 13.58
C SER A 138 -7.45 -19.96 14.02
N ASP A 139 -6.67 -18.89 14.21
CA ASP A 139 -7.16 -17.57 14.60
C ASP A 139 -8.00 -16.94 13.47
N LYS A 140 -9.31 -16.92 13.68
CA LYS A 140 -10.28 -16.37 12.73
C LYS A 140 -10.09 -14.87 12.48
N ILE A 141 -9.65 -14.10 13.48
CA ILE A 141 -9.44 -12.66 13.33
C ILE A 141 -8.29 -12.44 12.36
N LEU A 142 -7.21 -13.21 12.52
CA LEU A 142 -6.04 -13.11 11.67
C LEU A 142 -6.35 -13.56 10.23
N ILE A 143 -7.12 -14.65 10.06
CA ILE A 143 -7.61 -15.08 8.74
C ILE A 143 -8.43 -13.96 8.09
N SER A 144 -9.43 -13.42 8.79
CA SER A 144 -10.25 -12.32 8.26
C SER A 144 -9.48 -11.03 8.02
N PHE A 145 -8.41 -10.77 8.78
CA PHE A 145 -7.50 -9.66 8.53
C PHE A 145 -6.77 -9.83 7.20
N PHE A 146 -6.28 -11.03 6.87
CA PHE A 146 -5.65 -11.27 5.57
C PHE A 146 -6.65 -11.28 4.42
N ASP A 147 -7.84 -11.87 4.60
CA ASP A 147 -8.93 -11.80 3.61
C ASP A 147 -9.33 -10.35 3.30
N LEU A 148 -9.28 -9.46 4.30
CA LEU A 148 -9.54 -8.05 4.11
C LEU A 148 -8.53 -7.39 3.17
N LEU A 149 -7.26 -7.79 3.21
CA LEU A 149 -6.21 -7.21 2.36
C LEU A 149 -6.48 -7.47 0.87
N ASP A 150 -7.18 -8.55 0.51
CA ASP A 150 -7.60 -8.87 -0.86
C ASP A 150 -8.42 -7.76 -1.52
N LEU A 151 -9.17 -6.99 -0.73
CA LEU A 151 -9.94 -5.85 -1.22
C LEU A 151 -9.09 -4.62 -1.56
N TYR A 152 -7.86 -4.54 -1.04
CA TYR A 152 -7.02 -3.34 -1.09
C TYR A 152 -5.78 -3.51 -1.97
N TRP A 153 -5.25 -4.73 -2.12
CA TRP A 153 -4.15 -5.01 -3.06
C TRP A 153 -4.63 -5.59 -4.41
N CYS A 154 -5.93 -5.51 -4.72
CA CYS A 154 -6.48 -6.03 -5.97
C CYS A 154 -5.89 -5.35 -7.23
N GLN A 155 -5.98 -6.05 -8.36
CA GLN A 155 -5.39 -5.61 -9.63
C GLN A 155 -6.03 -4.32 -10.16
N ASP A 156 -7.36 -4.24 -10.13
CA ASP A 156 -8.10 -3.06 -10.58
C ASP A 156 -8.12 -1.98 -9.48
N PRO A 157 -7.42 -0.84 -9.65
CA PRO A 157 -7.42 0.23 -8.67
C PRO A 157 -8.82 0.76 -8.37
N CYS A 158 -9.76 0.70 -9.31
CA CYS A 158 -11.13 1.20 -9.13
C CYS A 158 -11.92 0.44 -8.06
N THR A 159 -11.55 -0.81 -7.78
CA THR A 159 -12.21 -1.64 -6.77
C THR A 159 -11.67 -1.44 -5.37
N ARG A 160 -10.50 -0.80 -5.22
CA ARG A 160 -9.88 -0.52 -3.91
C ARG A 160 -10.72 0.52 -3.17
N GLN A 161 -11.11 0.18 -1.95
CA GLN A 161 -11.92 1.05 -1.10
C GLN A 161 -11.08 2.15 -0.45
N SER A 162 -11.75 3.13 0.18
CA SER A 162 -11.06 4.26 0.80
C SER A 162 -10.38 3.88 2.13
N ALA A 163 -9.43 4.70 2.58
CA ALA A 163 -8.81 4.55 3.90
C ALA A 163 -9.84 4.61 5.06
N ALA A 164 -10.93 5.36 4.90
CA ALA A 164 -12.00 5.41 5.90
C ALA A 164 -12.74 4.07 6.00
N ASN A 165 -13.03 3.42 4.85
CA ASN A 165 -13.62 2.09 4.84
C ASN A 165 -12.71 1.05 5.50
N LEU A 166 -11.41 1.11 5.19
CA LEU A 166 -10.42 0.21 5.80
C LEU A 166 -10.38 0.39 7.31
N GLN A 167 -10.35 1.62 7.79
CA GLN A 167 -10.39 1.93 9.21
C GLN A 167 -11.62 1.32 9.90
N ASP A 168 -12.81 1.49 9.31
CA ASP A 168 -14.05 0.95 9.89
C ASP A 168 -14.06 -0.59 9.89
N GLN A 169 -13.56 -1.22 8.82
CA GLN A 169 -13.44 -2.68 8.72
C GLN A 169 -12.42 -3.24 9.72
N LEU A 170 -11.27 -2.60 9.88
CA LEU A 170 -10.26 -3.01 10.88
C LEU A 170 -10.82 -2.92 12.31
N ARG A 171 -11.59 -1.86 12.63
CA ARG A 171 -12.28 -1.74 13.93
C ARG A 171 -13.32 -2.84 14.16
N GLN A 172 -13.97 -3.32 13.11
CA GLN A 172 -14.92 -4.42 13.21
C GLN A 172 -14.23 -5.77 13.44
N LEU A 173 -13.05 -5.99 12.83
CA LEU A 173 -12.26 -7.21 13.03
C LEU A 173 -11.67 -7.32 14.44
N CYS A 174 -11.23 -6.20 15.00
CA CYS A 174 -10.69 -6.13 16.35
C CYS A 174 -11.32 -4.93 17.08
N PRO A 175 -12.36 -5.14 17.91
CA PRO A 175 -13.03 -4.05 18.63
C PRO A 175 -12.18 -3.41 19.75
N ILE A 176 -10.87 -3.67 19.78
CA ILE A 176 -9.95 -2.93 20.64
C ILE A 176 -9.79 -1.53 20.03
N ASN A 177 -10.07 -0.49 20.81
CA ASN A 177 -10.04 0.91 20.38
C ASN A 177 -8.74 1.31 19.65
N ILE A 178 -8.73 1.21 18.32
CA ILE A 178 -7.70 1.83 17.47
C ILE A 178 -8.09 3.30 17.28
N THR A 179 -7.50 4.18 18.09
CA THR A 179 -7.47 5.63 17.87
C THR A 179 -6.38 5.97 16.85
N PHE A 180 -6.72 6.80 15.85
CA PHE A 180 -5.80 7.30 14.82
C PHE A 180 -5.45 8.76 15.09
#